data_AF-A0A819J710-F1
#
_entry.id   AF-A0A819J710-F1
#
_cell.length_a   1.000
_cell.length_b   1.000
_cell.length_c   1.000
_cell.angle_alpha   90.00
_cell.angle_beta   90.00
_cell.angle_gamma   90.00
#
_symmetry.space_group_name_H-M   'P 1'
#
loop_
_entity.id
_entity.type
_entity.pdbx_description
1 polymer ?
#
loop_
_entity_poly.entity_id
_entity_poly.type
_entity_poly.pdbx_seq_one_letter_code
_entity_poly.pdbx_strand_id
1 'polypeptide(L)'
;MALLSLVLILCVAGASALVAGAPSEQSSRMCMIYCQYGFRRNTDGHLMCVCKKSPCDEEAAPLEGYFCGRGPNRRECPSTHKCTIAPNDAYAVCCPRAQQPPERNPNKPGVCPQSSSHLMGICIARCTDDSIKSSPPPD
;
A
#
# COMPACT_ATOMS: atom_id res chain seq x y z
N MET A 1 -19.48 7.10 60.83
CA MET A 1 -18.32 6.26 60.43
C MET A 1 -18.56 5.51 59.11
N ALA A 2 -19.72 4.89 58.88
CA ALA A 2 -20.00 4.13 57.64
C ALA A 2 -20.24 4.98 56.37
N LEU A 3 -20.73 6.22 56.50
CA LEU A 3 -20.96 7.12 55.36
C LEU A 3 -19.67 7.67 54.74
N LEU A 4 -18.60 7.85 55.53
CA LEU A 4 -17.31 8.34 55.00
C LEU A 4 -16.62 7.29 54.10
N SER A 5 -16.78 6.00 54.42
CA SER A 5 -16.18 4.90 53.67
C SER A 5 -16.82 4.72 52.29
N LEU A 6 -18.13 4.98 52.15
CA LEU A 6 -18.82 4.85 50.87
C LEU A 6 -18.40 5.94 49.87
N VAL A 7 -18.14 7.16 50.35
CA VAL A 7 -17.70 8.30 49.53
C VAL A 7 -16.30 8.05 48.97
N LEU A 8 -15.39 7.48 49.77
CA LEU A 8 -14.03 7.14 49.31
C LEU A 8 -14.03 6.07 48.21
N ILE A 9 -14.93 5.08 48.28
CA ILE A 9 -15.04 4.02 47.28
C ILE A 9 -15.54 4.55 45.93
N LEU A 10 -16.48 5.50 45.95
CA LEU A 10 -16.97 6.16 44.72
C LEU A 10 -15.88 7.02 44.05
N CYS A 11 -14.98 7.64 44.82
CA CYS A 11 -13.87 8.42 44.26
C CYS A 11 -12.79 7.55 43.59
N VAL A 12 -12.53 6.34 44.10
CA VAL A 12 -11.49 5.45 43.53
C VAL A 12 -11.97 4.80 42.22
N ALA A 13 -13.27 4.53 42.07
CA ALA A 13 -13.82 3.93 40.86
C ALA A 13 -13.99 4.91 39.68
N GLY A 14 -13.90 6.23 39.92
CA GLY A 14 -14.14 7.27 38.92
C GLY A 14 -12.92 7.65 38.06
N ALA A 15 -11.74 7.09 38.32
CA ALA A 15 -10.49 7.50 37.65
C ALA A 15 -10.16 6.75 36.35
N SER A 16 -11.04 5.86 35.86
CA SER A 16 -10.87 5.22 34.55
C SER A 16 -11.33 6.15 33.42
N ALA A 17 -10.69 7.32 33.32
CA ALA A 17 -10.81 8.17 32.16
C ALA A 17 -10.25 7.40 30.95
N LEU A 18 -11.11 7.22 29.95
CA LEU A 18 -10.80 6.62 28.67
C LEU A 18 -9.54 7.27 28.10
N VAL A 19 -8.48 6.48 27.94
CA VAL A 19 -7.43 6.83 26.97
C VAL A 19 -8.04 6.58 25.59
N ALA A 20 -8.84 7.55 25.14
CA ALA A 20 -9.19 7.65 23.74
C ALA A 20 -7.87 7.91 23.01
N GLY A 21 -7.38 6.88 22.30
CA GLY A 21 -6.34 7.07 21.30
C GLY A 21 -6.88 8.06 20.28
N ALA A 22 -6.50 9.33 20.43
CA ALA A 22 -6.78 10.33 19.42
C ALA A 22 -6.14 9.85 18.11
N PRO A 23 -6.88 9.76 17.00
CA PRO A 23 -6.23 9.61 15.70
C PRO A 23 -5.30 10.82 15.58
N SER A 24 -4.01 10.55 15.38
CA SER A 24 -2.99 11.56 15.22
C SER A 24 -3.51 12.59 14.21
N GLU A 25 -3.72 13.81 14.70
CA GLU A 25 -4.03 14.97 13.89
C GLU A 25 -2.78 15.23 13.06
N GLN A 26 -2.69 14.51 11.95
CA GLN A 26 -1.59 14.70 11.04
C GLN A 26 -1.88 15.95 10.25
N SER A 27 -1.45 17.04 10.84
CA SER A 27 -1.42 18.36 10.25
C SER A 27 -0.73 18.24 8.89
N SER A 28 -1.56 18.15 7.86
CA SER A 28 -1.17 18.06 6.46
C SER A 28 -0.63 19.42 6.02
N ARG A 29 0.52 19.81 6.58
CA ARG A 29 1.29 20.97 6.16
C ARG A 29 2.03 20.58 4.89
N MET A 30 1.32 20.50 3.77
CA MET A 30 1.98 20.45 2.47
C MET A 30 2.77 21.75 2.28
N CYS A 31 4.08 21.63 2.04
CA CYS A 31 4.88 22.80 1.70
C CYS A 31 4.48 23.35 0.33
N MET A 32 4.55 24.67 0.17
CA MET A 32 4.26 25.37 -1.08
C MET A 32 5.41 25.30 -2.09
N ILE A 33 5.95 24.09 -2.31
CA ILE A 33 7.01 23.86 -3.29
C ILE A 33 6.48 23.01 -4.45
N TYR A 34 6.98 23.28 -5.65
CA TYR A 34 6.67 22.45 -6.81
C TYR A 34 7.72 21.34 -6.95
N CYS A 35 7.23 20.09 -7.04
CA CYS A 35 8.06 18.92 -7.29
C CYS A 35 7.62 18.22 -8.58
N GLN A 36 8.47 18.17 -9.59
CA GLN A 36 8.16 17.59 -10.91
C GLN A 36 7.71 16.11 -10.83
N TYR A 37 8.29 15.33 -9.91
CA TYR A 37 7.97 13.91 -9.70
C TYR A 37 7.13 13.65 -8.45
N GLY A 38 6.61 14.71 -7.82
CA GLY A 38 5.90 14.64 -6.55
C GLY A 38 6.81 14.56 -5.32
N PHE A 39 6.17 14.37 -4.16
CA PHE A 39 6.82 14.40 -2.85
C PHE A 39 7.23 12.99 -2.38
N ARG A 40 8.32 12.92 -1.61
CA ARG A 40 8.71 11.71 -0.87
C ARG A 40 7.67 11.39 0.21
N ARG A 41 7.52 10.11 0.54
CA ARG A 41 6.68 9.67 1.68
C ARG A 41 7.57 9.28 2.85
N ASN A 42 7.09 9.51 4.08
CA ASN A 42 7.72 9.00 5.29
C ASN A 42 7.37 7.51 5.49
N THR A 43 7.87 6.91 6.58
CA THR A 43 7.59 5.52 6.96
C THR A 43 6.11 5.21 7.15
N ASP A 44 5.32 6.22 7.47
CA ASP A 44 3.88 6.10 7.72
C ASP A 44 3.06 6.31 6.43
N GLY A 45 3.71 6.55 5.29
CA GLY A 45 3.07 6.76 3.99
C GLY A 45 2.64 8.20 3.71
N HIS A 46 3.00 9.15 4.56
CA HIS A 46 2.61 10.55 4.46
C HIS A 46 3.61 11.39 3.68
N LEU A 47 3.12 12.36 2.92
CA LEU A 47 3.95 13.20 2.07
C LEU A 47 4.84 14.11 2.93
N MET A 48 6.15 14.04 2.69
CA MET A 48 7.15 14.91 3.27
C MET A 48 7.41 16.09 2.35
N CYS A 49 7.84 17.23 2.90
CA CYS A 49 8.26 18.41 2.13
C CYS A 49 9.62 18.24 1.42
N VAL A 50 9.82 17.12 0.75
CA VAL A 50 11.03 16.79 0.02
C VAL A 50 10.62 16.25 -1.34
N CYS A 51 11.15 16.82 -2.41
CA CYS A 51 10.87 16.34 -3.76
C CYS A 51 11.55 15.00 -4.02
N LYS A 52 10.87 14.13 -4.78
CA LYS A 52 11.51 12.93 -5.35
C LYS A 52 12.54 13.35 -6.40
N LYS A 53 13.68 12.66 -6.43
CA LYS A 53 14.71 12.83 -7.47
C LYS A 53 14.35 12.16 -8.79
N SER A 54 13.54 11.10 -8.75
CA SER A 54 13.13 10.35 -9.93
C SER A 54 11.61 10.10 -9.92
N PRO A 55 11.01 9.84 -11.09
CA PRO A 55 9.60 9.45 -11.21
C PRO A 55 9.32 8.04 -10.68
N CYS A 56 10.35 7.27 -10.37
CA CYS A 56 10.23 5.92 -9.87
C CYS A 56 10.16 5.88 -8.33
N ASP A 57 9.63 4.77 -7.82
CA ASP A 57 9.63 4.49 -6.39
C ASP A 57 11.08 4.26 -5.90
N GLU A 58 11.32 4.51 -4.61
CA GLU A 58 12.65 4.40 -3.98
C GLU A 58 13.77 5.19 -4.68
N GLU A 59 13.41 6.24 -5.42
CA GLU A 59 14.35 7.04 -6.23
C GLU A 59 15.16 6.23 -7.25
N ALA A 60 14.64 5.08 -7.69
CA ALA A 60 15.29 4.28 -8.71
C ALA A 60 15.42 5.06 -10.03
N ALA A 61 16.46 4.77 -10.81
CA ALA A 61 16.61 5.36 -12.13
C ALA A 61 15.59 4.75 -13.12
N PRO A 62 14.92 5.56 -13.96
CA PRO A 62 14.09 5.04 -15.04
C PRO A 62 14.95 4.38 -16.13
N LEU A 63 14.37 3.43 -16.85
CA LEU A 63 15.03 2.80 -17.99
C LEU A 63 15.02 3.75 -19.19
N GLU A 64 16.20 4.02 -19.75
CA GLU A 64 16.38 4.88 -20.92
C GLU A 64 16.02 4.18 -22.23
N GLY A 65 15.65 4.96 -23.26
CA GLY A 65 15.38 4.44 -24.61
C GLY A 65 14.03 3.72 -24.78
N TYR A 66 13.23 3.59 -23.71
CA TYR A 66 11.88 3.05 -23.76
C TYR A 66 10.84 4.14 -23.57
N PHE A 67 10.05 4.39 -24.61
CA PHE A 67 8.90 5.27 -24.55
C PHE A 67 7.65 4.43 -24.27
N CYS A 68 7.31 4.28 -23.00
CA CYS A 68 6.03 3.69 -22.62
C CYS A 68 4.94 4.79 -22.62
N GLY A 69 3.65 4.44 -22.59
CA GLY A 69 2.56 5.43 -22.52
C GLY A 69 1.59 5.42 -23.72
N ARG A 70 0.94 6.56 -23.97
CA ARG A 70 -0.23 6.68 -24.88
C ARG A 70 0.09 7.08 -26.34
N GLY A 71 1.37 7.22 -26.69
CA GLY A 71 1.79 7.69 -28.02
C GLY A 71 1.80 6.61 -29.12
N PRO A 72 1.83 7.01 -30.42
CA PRO A 72 1.85 6.10 -31.57
C PRO A 72 3.15 5.28 -31.69
N ASN A 73 4.21 5.64 -30.97
CA ASN A 73 5.47 4.89 -30.89
C ASN A 73 5.67 4.21 -29.51
N ARG A 74 4.57 3.91 -28.81
CA ARG A 74 4.65 3.26 -27.50
C ARG A 74 5.32 1.89 -27.62
N ARG A 75 6.25 1.61 -26.72
CA ARG A 75 6.87 0.31 -26.53
C ARG A 75 6.51 -0.20 -25.14
N GLU A 76 6.29 -1.50 -25.04
CA GLU A 76 6.11 -2.13 -23.73
C GLU A 76 7.43 -2.14 -22.97
N CYS A 77 7.34 -1.84 -21.67
CA CYS A 77 8.48 -2.00 -20.77
C CYS A 77 8.85 -3.48 -20.68
N PRO A 78 10.14 -3.82 -20.46
CA PRO A 78 10.54 -5.20 -20.19
C PRO A 78 9.84 -5.75 -18.94
N SER A 79 9.79 -7.09 -18.79
CA SER A 79 9.05 -7.79 -17.72
C SER A 79 9.45 -7.37 -16.29
N THR A 80 10.66 -6.86 -16.10
CA THR A 80 11.18 -6.37 -14.82
C THR A 80 10.74 -4.94 -14.48
N HIS A 81 10.11 -4.23 -15.42
CA HIS A 81 9.71 -2.84 -15.28
C HIS A 81 8.19 -2.66 -15.41
N LYS A 82 7.68 -1.55 -14.87
CA LYS A 82 6.30 -1.08 -15.02
C LYS A 82 6.30 0.29 -15.68
N CYS A 83 5.34 0.55 -16.56
CA CYS A 83 5.17 1.88 -17.12
C CYS A 83 4.54 2.80 -16.06
N THR A 84 5.26 3.84 -15.69
CA THR A 84 4.78 4.87 -14.76
C THR A 84 4.51 6.14 -15.56
N ILE A 85 3.24 6.54 -15.59
CA ILE A 85 2.75 7.69 -16.36
C ILE A 85 2.27 8.77 -15.39
N ALA A 86 2.73 10.00 -15.59
CA ALA A 86 2.27 11.14 -14.81
C ALA A 86 0.77 11.40 -15.04
N PRO A 87 0.01 11.90 -14.05
CA PRO A 87 -1.42 12.19 -14.22
C PRO A 87 -1.75 13.16 -15.36
N ASN A 88 -0.83 14.08 -15.67
CA ASN A 88 -0.92 15.05 -16.76
C ASN A 88 -0.08 14.66 -17.98
N ASP A 89 0.31 13.37 -18.10
CA ASP A 89 1.17 12.84 -19.16
C ASP A 89 2.52 13.59 -19.32
N ALA A 90 2.97 14.33 -18.31
CA ALA A 90 4.24 15.08 -18.33
C ALA A 90 5.46 14.16 -18.48
N TYR A 91 5.35 12.89 -18.09
CA TYR A 91 6.32 11.84 -18.37
C TYR A 91 5.63 10.48 -18.45
N ALA A 92 6.26 9.57 -19.19
CA ALA A 92 5.91 8.17 -19.23
C ALA A 92 7.20 7.35 -19.35
N VAL A 93 7.59 6.70 -18.25
CA VAL A 93 8.90 6.05 -18.13
C VAL A 93 8.75 4.64 -17.56
N CYS A 94 9.67 3.77 -17.94
CA CYS A 94 9.74 2.42 -17.38
C CYS A 94 10.51 2.45 -16.06
N CYS A 95 9.83 2.19 -14.96
CA CYS A 95 10.42 2.08 -13.62
C CYS A 95 10.60 0.61 -13.25
N PRO A 96 11.62 0.25 -12.45
CA PRO A 96 11.71 -1.12 -11.93
C PRO A 96 10.45 -1.44 -11.15
N ARG A 97 9.94 -2.66 -11.31
CA ARG A 97 8.92 -3.17 -10.40
C ARG A 97 9.58 -3.24 -9.03
N ALA A 98 9.00 -2.55 -8.05
CA ALA A 98 9.34 -2.86 -6.67
C ALA A 98 9.13 -4.35 -6.53
N GLN A 99 10.21 -5.11 -6.33
CA GLN A 99 10.09 -6.48 -5.87
C GLN A 99 9.25 -6.35 -4.61
N GLN A 100 8.00 -6.81 -4.68
CA GLN A 100 7.16 -6.79 -3.49
C GLN A 100 7.98 -7.50 -2.40
N PRO A 101 8.04 -6.98 -1.16
CA PRO A 101 8.58 -7.76 -0.05
C PRO A 101 8.01 -9.17 -0.15
N PRO A 102 8.87 -10.21 -0.09
CA PRO A 102 8.73 -11.49 -0.79
C PRO A 102 7.30 -11.73 -1.23
N GLU A 103 7.05 -11.35 -2.48
CA GLU A 103 5.79 -11.53 -3.16
C GLU A 103 5.25 -12.91 -2.78
N ARG A 104 4.05 -12.92 -2.20
CA ARG A 104 3.22 -14.11 -2.13
C ARG A 104 3.27 -14.75 -3.51
N ASN A 105 4.01 -15.84 -3.59
CA ASN A 105 4.38 -16.50 -4.84
C ASN A 105 3.15 -16.64 -5.74
N PRO A 106 3.13 -16.06 -6.95
CA PRO A 106 2.02 -16.23 -7.89
C PRO A 106 1.86 -17.70 -8.35
N ASN A 107 2.83 -18.58 -8.03
CA ASN A 107 2.74 -20.03 -8.18
C ASN A 107 2.30 -20.77 -6.91
N LYS A 108 1.71 -20.08 -5.92
CA LYS A 108 0.95 -20.74 -4.84
C LYS A 108 -0.53 -20.36 -4.94
N PRO A 109 -1.33 -21.06 -5.76
CA PRO A 109 -2.78 -21.03 -5.61
C PRO A 109 -3.17 -21.41 -4.17
N GLY A 110 -4.24 -20.80 -3.63
CA GLY A 110 -4.85 -21.27 -2.37
C GLY A 110 -4.67 -20.42 -1.11
N VAL A 111 -4.48 -19.10 -1.18
CA VAL A 111 -4.66 -18.26 0.04
C VAL A 111 -5.72 -17.19 -0.21
N CYS A 112 -6.97 -17.48 0.13
CA CYS A 112 -8.07 -16.51 0.02
C CYS A 112 -7.84 -15.38 1.07
N PRO A 113 -8.15 -14.11 0.76
CA PRO A 113 -8.08 -13.01 1.74
C PRO A 113 -9.03 -13.30 2.92
N GLN A 114 -8.72 -12.78 4.12
CA GLN A 114 -9.64 -12.93 5.25
C GLN A 114 -10.96 -12.23 4.93
N SER A 115 -12.07 -12.99 4.98
CA SER A 115 -13.38 -12.50 4.62
C SER A 115 -13.83 -11.43 5.62
N SER A 116 -13.89 -10.17 5.18
CA SER A 116 -14.73 -9.18 5.83
C SER A 116 -16.15 -9.31 5.26
N SER A 117 -17.16 -9.15 6.12
CA SER A 117 -18.59 -9.36 5.84
C SER A 117 -19.17 -8.50 4.71
N HIS A 118 -18.39 -7.59 4.12
CA HIS A 118 -18.79 -6.71 3.02
C HIS A 118 -18.43 -7.26 1.64
N LEU A 119 -17.72 -8.39 1.55
CA LEU A 119 -17.26 -9.00 0.30
C LEU A 119 -17.91 -10.37 0.01
N MET A 120 -19.19 -10.53 0.36
CA MET A 120 -19.99 -11.64 -0.14
C MET A 120 -20.41 -11.30 -1.57
N GLY A 121 -19.79 -11.92 -2.57
CA GLY A 121 -20.40 -11.86 -3.90
C GLY A 121 -19.66 -12.47 -5.08
N ILE A 122 -18.32 -12.38 -5.18
CA ILE A 122 -17.70 -12.60 -6.51
C ILE A 122 -16.49 -13.55 -6.54
N CYS A 123 -15.78 -13.84 -5.43
CA CYS A 123 -14.54 -14.66 -5.52
C CYS A 123 -14.35 -15.75 -4.45
N ILE A 124 -15.40 -16.22 -3.75
CA ILE A 124 -15.25 -17.33 -2.78
C ILE A 124 -15.44 -18.72 -3.42
N ALA A 125 -16.29 -18.84 -4.46
CA ALA A 125 -16.64 -20.14 -5.04
C ALA A 125 -15.50 -20.84 -5.81
N ARG A 126 -14.41 -20.14 -6.16
CA ARG A 126 -13.25 -20.74 -6.85
C ARG A 126 -12.14 -21.24 -5.91
N CYS A 127 -12.28 -21.03 -4.60
CA CYS A 127 -11.28 -21.51 -3.62
C CYS A 127 -11.52 -22.98 -3.20
N THR A 128 -12.59 -23.64 -3.65
CA THR A 128 -13.00 -24.97 -3.16
C THR A 128 -12.49 -26.18 -3.96
N ASP A 129 -11.84 -25.98 -5.12
CA ASP A 129 -11.55 -27.07 -6.08
C ASP A 129 -10.06 -27.43 -6.29
N ASP A 130 -9.13 -27.00 -5.42
CA ASP A 130 -7.69 -27.31 -5.58
C ASP A 130 -7.29 -28.73 -5.11
N SER A 131 -8.16 -29.73 -5.31
CA SER A 131 -7.84 -31.15 -5.10
C SER A 131 -7.62 -31.88 -6.43
N ILE A 132 -6.60 -31.50 -7.20
CA ILE A 132 -6.15 -32.33 -8.34
C ILE A 132 -4.64 -32.57 -8.28
N LYS A 133 -4.30 -33.85 -8.10
CA LYS A 133 -2.95 -34.44 -8.09
C LYS A 133 -2.14 -34.00 -9.32
N SER A 134 -0.95 -33.45 -9.09
CA SER A 134 0.08 -33.29 -10.13
C SER A 134 0.70 -34.66 -10.47
N SER A 135 0.45 -35.18 -11.67
CA SER A 135 1.23 -36.27 -12.26
C SER A 135 2.61 -35.76 -12.74
N PRO A 136 3.67 -36.58 -12.75
CA PRO A 136 5.02 -36.18 -13.15
C PRO A 136 5.17 -35.99 -14.68
N PRO A 137 6.18 -35.23 -15.14
CA PRO A 137 6.37 -34.87 -16.55
C PRO A 137 6.89 -36.05 -17.41
N PRO A 138 6.59 -36.05 -18.73
CA PRO A 138 7.16 -37.03 -19.67
C PRO A 138 8.60 -36.67 -20.07
N ASP A 139 9.37 -37.72 -20.40
CA ASP A 139 10.81 -37.74 -20.73
C ASP A 139 11.23 -36.86 -21.92
#